data_AF-A0A6L7MIS0-F1
#
_entry.id   AF-A0A6L7MIS0-F1
#
_cell.length_a   1.000
_cell.length_b   1.000
_cell.length_c   1.000
_cell.angle_alpha   90.00
_cell.angle_beta   90.00
_cell.angle_gamma   90.00
#
_symmetry.space_group_name_H-M   'P 1'
#
loop_
_entity.id
_entity.type
_entity.pdbx_description
1 polymer ?
#
loop_
_entity_poly.entity_id
_entity_poly.type
_entity_poly.pdbx_seq_one_letter_code
_entity_poly.pdbx_strand_id
1 'polypeptide(L)'
;MTSGHEYGEVRWGIGDMVLATAISLGAFGIFFLAIGGISTVNRWDGDLSRLAWLAAIAESVLLISVWLIVVKKYRLSWSAVGVRLPSAGGAFLLAAATLLGSLAFTSAYAFIVSGLGFDALVPEPLPAGLAGDGAVVALTALALGAWVPFVEEVFFRGFLFAGLAARYGLYVGVAVSAVLFALVHFSPATIIPIFVTGVLFALVYHTTRSIWIPIAAHSAQNILALLASRYVPLP
;
A
#
# COMPACT_ATOMS: atom_id res chain seq x y z
N MET A 1 22.20 19.85 8.07
CA MET A 1 22.09 19.34 9.45
C MET A 1 20.76 19.83 10.04
N THR A 2 19.66 19.08 9.93
CA THR A 2 18.38 19.36 10.63
C THR A 2 17.45 18.12 10.76
N SER A 3 17.91 16.88 10.58
CA SER A 3 17.01 15.71 10.56
C SER A 3 16.72 15.08 11.94
N GLY A 4 17.18 15.69 13.05
CA GLY A 4 17.08 15.09 14.38
C GLY A 4 15.70 15.22 15.08
N HIS A 5 14.83 16.13 14.62
CA HIS A 5 13.61 16.48 15.36
C HIS A 5 12.29 16.00 14.74
N GLU A 6 12.24 15.65 13.45
CA GLU A 6 10.97 15.38 12.74
C GLU A 6 10.32 14.02 13.07
N TYR A 7 11.06 13.12 13.72
CA TYR A 7 10.64 11.77 14.06
C TYR A 7 10.88 11.41 15.54
N GLY A 8 10.76 12.38 16.45
CA GLY A 8 11.12 12.22 17.88
C GLY A 8 10.42 11.10 18.66
N GLU A 9 9.29 10.56 18.17
CA GLU A 9 8.60 9.40 18.79
C GLU A 9 9.13 8.04 18.29
N VAL A 10 9.95 7.99 17.24
CA VAL A 10 10.44 6.75 16.64
C VAL A 10 11.48 6.09 17.53
N ARG A 11 11.11 4.94 18.12
CA ARG A 11 11.98 4.15 19.01
C ARG A 11 12.43 2.80 18.42
N TRP A 12 11.77 2.29 17.39
CA TRP A 12 12.05 0.98 16.79
C TRP A 12 13.27 0.97 15.87
N GLY A 13 14.07 -0.09 15.93
CA GLY A 13 15.33 -0.23 15.20
C GLY A 13 15.19 -0.88 13.82
N ILE A 14 16.33 -1.06 13.13
CA ILE A 14 16.38 -1.83 11.88
C ILE A 14 16.01 -3.29 12.09
N GLY A 15 16.45 -3.89 13.21
CA GLY A 15 16.05 -5.26 13.56
C GLY A 15 14.53 -5.42 13.66
N ASP A 16 13.82 -4.43 14.19
CA ASP A 16 12.35 -4.45 14.27
C ASP A 16 11.70 -4.35 12.88
N MET A 17 12.23 -3.46 12.03
CA MET A 17 11.74 -3.29 10.66
C MET A 17 11.94 -4.54 9.82
N VAL A 18 13.12 -5.17 9.93
CA VAL A 18 13.43 -6.44 9.26
C VAL A 18 12.53 -7.55 9.77
N LEU A 19 12.35 -7.67 11.10
CA LEU A 19 11.47 -8.68 11.69
C LEU A 19 10.03 -8.53 11.22
N ALA A 20 9.47 -7.32 11.26
CA ALA A 20 8.10 -7.05 10.81
C ALA A 20 7.91 -7.38 9.32
N THR A 21 8.90 -7.02 8.49
CA THR A 21 8.90 -7.33 7.06
C THR A 21 8.97 -8.84 6.83
N ALA A 22 9.85 -9.54 7.55
CA ALA A 22 9.98 -11.00 7.45
C ALA A 22 8.71 -11.74 7.88
N ILE A 23 8.09 -11.33 8.99
CA ILE A 23 6.80 -11.88 9.44
C ILE A 23 5.74 -11.69 8.34
N SER A 24 5.68 -10.50 7.75
CA SER A 24 4.67 -10.17 6.75
C SER A 24 4.88 -10.96 5.45
N LEU A 25 6.12 -11.01 4.93
CA LEU A 25 6.46 -11.82 3.76
C LEU A 25 6.24 -13.32 4.00
N GLY A 26 6.57 -13.81 5.21
CA GLY A 26 6.33 -15.19 5.59
C GLY A 26 4.83 -15.54 5.61
N ALA A 27 4.00 -14.66 6.17
CA ALA A 27 2.55 -14.83 6.19
C ALA A 27 1.95 -14.81 4.77
N PHE A 28 2.42 -13.91 3.90
CA PHE A 28 2.04 -13.92 2.48
C PHE A 28 2.48 -15.20 1.76
N GLY A 29 3.70 -15.68 2.01
CA GLY A 29 4.18 -16.94 1.45
C GLY A 29 3.31 -18.13 1.86
N ILE A 30 2.95 -18.22 3.15
CA ILE A 30 2.02 -19.24 3.66
C ILE A 30 0.64 -19.10 3.01
N PHE A 31 0.13 -17.88 2.87
CA PHE A 31 -1.13 -17.60 2.19
C PHE A 31 -1.12 -18.12 0.74
N PHE A 32 -0.10 -17.76 -0.06
CA PHE A 32 0.02 -18.23 -1.44
C PHE A 32 0.19 -19.75 -1.54
N LEU A 33 0.96 -20.37 -0.63
CA LEU A 33 1.10 -21.83 -0.59
C LEU A 33 -0.23 -22.52 -0.24
N ALA A 34 -1.01 -21.96 0.68
CA ALA A 34 -2.32 -22.49 1.04
C ALA A 34 -3.31 -22.40 -0.12
N ILE A 35 -3.36 -21.25 -0.81
CA ILE A 35 -4.21 -21.07 -2.00
C ILE A 35 -3.77 -22.00 -3.14
N GLY A 36 -2.46 -22.08 -3.41
CA GLY A 36 -1.90 -23.00 -4.40
C GLY A 36 -2.28 -24.46 -4.10
N GLY A 37 -2.13 -24.89 -2.84
CA GLY A 37 -2.56 -26.21 -2.39
C GLY A 37 -4.05 -26.46 -2.62
N ILE A 38 -4.93 -25.53 -2.23
CA ILE A 38 -6.38 -25.63 -2.44
C ILE A 38 -6.72 -25.77 -3.93
N SER A 39 -6.04 -25.02 -4.80
CA SER A 39 -6.26 -25.07 -6.25
C SER A 39 -5.91 -26.43 -6.86
N THR A 40 -4.84 -27.09 -6.39
CA THR A 40 -4.44 -28.42 -6.90
C THR A 40 -5.40 -29.55 -6.52
N VAL A 41 -6.18 -29.38 -5.45
CA VAL A 41 -7.13 -30.40 -4.96
C VAL A 41 -8.52 -30.23 -5.61
N ASN A 42 -8.66 -29.42 -6.67
CA ASN A 42 -9.91 -29.16 -7.41
C ASN A 42 -11.09 -28.68 -6.54
N ARG A 43 -10.81 -28.07 -5.38
CA ARG A 43 -11.86 -27.54 -4.47
C ARG A 43 -12.12 -26.05 -4.63
N TRP A 44 -11.41 -25.38 -5.53
CA TRP A 44 -11.59 -23.96 -5.79
C TRP A 44 -12.67 -23.71 -6.84
N ASP A 45 -13.62 -22.84 -6.53
CA ASP A 45 -14.76 -22.52 -7.40
C ASP A 45 -14.53 -21.36 -8.36
N GLY A 46 -13.32 -20.78 -8.38
CA GLY A 46 -12.97 -19.68 -9.27
C GLY A 46 -13.33 -18.28 -8.74
N ASP A 47 -13.90 -18.18 -7.53
CA ASP A 47 -14.43 -16.92 -7.00
C ASP A 47 -13.33 -15.93 -6.56
N LEU A 48 -12.94 -15.05 -7.49
CA LEU A 48 -11.90 -14.04 -7.27
C LEU A 48 -12.17 -13.11 -6.09
N SER A 49 -13.44 -12.85 -5.77
CA SER A 49 -13.79 -12.00 -4.64
C SER A 49 -13.36 -12.64 -3.32
N ARG A 50 -13.51 -13.96 -3.16
CA ARG A 50 -13.03 -14.69 -1.98
C ARG A 50 -11.52 -14.64 -1.83
N LEU A 51 -10.76 -14.72 -2.94
CA LEU A 51 -9.31 -14.54 -2.88
C LEU A 51 -8.95 -13.14 -2.38
N ALA A 52 -9.65 -12.12 -2.87
CA ALA A 52 -9.44 -10.75 -2.42
C ALA A 52 -9.68 -10.58 -0.91
N TRP A 53 -10.73 -11.21 -0.38
CA TRP A 53 -10.99 -11.22 1.07
C TRP A 53 -9.90 -11.94 1.87
N LEU A 54 -9.48 -13.12 1.42
CA LEU A 54 -8.44 -13.88 2.11
C LEU A 54 -7.09 -13.15 2.05
N ALA A 55 -6.78 -12.47 0.94
CA ALA A 55 -5.61 -11.61 0.81
C ALA A 55 -5.67 -10.42 1.78
N ALA A 56 -6.80 -9.70 1.86
CA ALA A 56 -6.98 -8.58 2.79
C ALA A 56 -6.86 -9.02 4.27
N ILE A 57 -7.31 -10.24 4.60
CA ILE A 57 -7.12 -10.83 5.93
C ILE A 57 -5.63 -11.13 6.17
N ALA A 58 -4.96 -11.76 5.21
CA ALA A 58 -3.53 -12.06 5.31
C ALA A 58 -2.70 -10.78 5.49
N GLU A 59 -3.02 -9.73 4.74
CA GLU A 59 -2.40 -8.40 4.83
C GLU A 59 -2.50 -7.76 6.21
N SER A 60 -3.55 -8.08 6.98
CA SER A 60 -3.72 -7.56 8.34
C SER A 60 -2.56 -7.92 9.27
N VAL A 61 -1.71 -8.90 8.89
CA VAL A 61 -0.44 -9.21 9.55
C VAL A 61 0.52 -8.02 9.61
N LEU A 62 0.49 -7.12 8.61
CA LEU A 62 1.30 -5.91 8.57
C LEU A 62 0.95 -5.02 9.78
N LEU A 63 -0.35 -4.77 9.98
CA LEU A 63 -0.86 -3.98 11.09
C LEU A 63 -0.58 -4.65 12.45
N ILE A 64 -0.75 -5.98 12.52
CA ILE A 64 -0.43 -6.75 13.73
C ILE A 64 1.06 -6.62 14.06
N SER A 65 1.94 -6.70 13.07
CA SER A 65 3.39 -6.55 13.25
C SER A 65 3.75 -5.16 13.78
N VAL A 66 3.14 -4.10 13.23
CA VAL A 66 3.30 -2.73 13.75
C VAL A 66 2.78 -2.63 15.18
N TRP A 67 1.61 -3.18 15.48
CA TRP A 67 1.04 -3.15 16.83
C TRP A 67 1.93 -3.85 17.86
N LEU A 68 2.44 -5.05 17.54
CA LEU A 68 3.34 -5.81 18.41
C LEU A 68 4.61 -5.01 18.74
N ILE A 69 5.15 -4.29 17.77
CA ILE A 69 6.40 -3.55 17.96
C ILE A 69 6.12 -2.19 18.60
N VAL A 70 5.33 -1.34 17.95
CA VAL A 70 5.13 0.06 18.36
C VAL A 70 4.31 0.15 19.66
N VAL A 71 3.18 -0.54 19.70
CA VAL A 71 2.24 -0.42 20.83
C VAL A 71 2.64 -1.36 21.98
N LYS A 72 2.95 -2.63 21.71
CA LYS A 72 3.25 -3.59 22.77
C LYS A 72 4.69 -3.49 23.27
N LYS A 73 5.69 -3.60 22.40
CA LYS A 73 7.12 -3.56 22.79
C LYS A 73 7.55 -2.17 23.24
N TYR A 74 7.24 -1.12 22.48
CA TYR A 74 7.68 0.25 22.78
C TYR A 74 6.69 1.08 23.60
N ARG A 75 5.46 0.57 23.85
CA ARG A 75 4.41 1.26 24.63
C ARG A 75 4.06 2.64 24.10
N LEU A 76 4.11 2.81 22.78
CA LEU A 76 3.73 4.03 22.09
C LEU A 76 2.29 3.98 21.60
N SER A 77 1.68 5.14 21.42
CA SER A 77 0.37 5.28 20.77
C SER A 77 0.49 5.21 19.25
N TRP A 78 -0.65 4.99 18.58
CA TRP A 78 -0.77 5.04 17.13
C TRP A 78 -0.35 6.38 16.49
N SER A 79 -0.32 7.47 17.28
CA SER A 79 0.26 8.75 16.86
C SER A 79 1.73 8.65 16.46
N ALA A 80 2.49 7.70 17.03
CA ALA A 80 3.92 7.51 16.74
C ALA A 80 4.15 7.06 15.29
N VAL A 81 3.19 6.34 14.72
CA VAL A 81 3.16 5.96 13.29
C VAL A 81 2.31 6.93 12.47
N GLY A 82 1.91 8.07 13.04
CA GLY A 82 1.25 9.15 12.32
C GLY A 82 -0.26 8.98 12.14
N VAL A 83 -0.93 8.10 12.90
CA VAL A 83 -2.40 8.06 13.03
C VAL A 83 -2.84 9.30 13.81
N ARG A 84 -2.85 10.44 13.13
CA ARG A 84 -3.28 11.75 13.62
C ARG A 84 -3.94 12.52 12.50
N LEU A 85 -5.01 13.26 12.81
CA LEU A 85 -5.67 14.10 11.83
C LEU A 85 -4.70 15.16 11.27
N PRO A 86 -4.82 15.51 9.99
CA PRO A 86 -3.98 16.53 9.39
C PRO A 86 -4.34 17.90 9.97
N SER A 87 -3.33 18.69 10.37
CA SER A 87 -3.52 20.04 10.92
C SER A 87 -3.72 21.11 9.84
N ALA A 88 -3.54 20.76 8.56
CA ALA A 88 -3.53 21.70 7.45
C ALA A 88 -4.92 21.82 6.81
N GLY A 89 -5.40 23.07 6.63
CA GLY A 89 -6.62 23.37 5.86
C GLY A 89 -6.59 22.92 4.39
N GLY A 90 -5.40 22.55 3.88
CA GLY A 90 -5.19 22.01 2.52
C GLY A 90 -5.11 20.48 2.44
N ALA A 91 -5.48 19.72 3.47
CA ALA A 91 -5.33 18.27 3.49
C ALA A 91 -6.01 17.56 2.30
N PHE A 92 -7.21 18.01 1.94
CA PHE A 92 -7.93 17.50 0.77
C PHE A 92 -7.18 17.77 -0.53
N LEU A 93 -6.67 19.00 -0.71
CA LEU A 93 -5.91 19.37 -1.90
C LEU A 93 -4.60 18.57 -2.02
N LEU A 94 -3.93 18.29 -0.90
CA LEU A 94 -2.74 17.45 -0.89
C LEU A 94 -3.07 16.00 -1.27
N ALA A 95 -4.16 15.42 -0.73
CA ALA A 95 -4.61 14.09 -1.13
C ALA A 95 -4.95 14.04 -2.62
N ALA A 96 -5.72 15.02 -3.10
CA ALA A 96 -6.11 15.12 -4.51
C ALA A 96 -4.89 15.30 -5.44
N ALA A 97 -3.95 16.18 -5.09
CA ALA A 97 -2.72 16.37 -5.86
C ALA A 97 -1.85 15.12 -5.89
N THR A 98 -1.76 14.41 -4.76
CA THR A 98 -1.03 13.14 -4.64
C THR A 98 -1.66 12.07 -5.55
N LEU A 99 -2.99 11.92 -5.51
CA LEU A 99 -3.74 11.02 -6.38
C LEU A 99 -3.54 11.37 -7.86
N LEU A 100 -3.75 12.64 -8.23
CA LEU A 100 -3.64 13.09 -9.62
C LEU A 100 -2.21 12.92 -10.16
N GLY A 101 -1.19 13.19 -9.34
CA GLY A 101 0.20 12.94 -9.69
C GLY A 101 0.49 11.46 -9.95
N SER A 102 -0.03 10.57 -9.09
CA SER A 102 0.08 9.11 -9.25
C SER A 102 -0.59 8.61 -10.53
N LEU A 103 -1.84 9.04 -10.78
CA LEU A 103 -2.60 8.66 -11.96
C LEU A 103 -1.94 9.20 -13.24
N ALA A 104 -1.54 10.47 -13.26
CA ALA A 104 -0.87 11.07 -14.41
C ALA A 104 0.43 10.34 -14.75
N PHE A 105 1.24 9.99 -13.74
CA PHE A 105 2.45 9.21 -13.96
C PHE A 105 2.15 7.82 -14.52
N THR A 106 1.18 7.11 -13.92
CA THR A 106 0.80 5.77 -14.36
C THR A 106 0.29 5.77 -15.81
N SER A 107 -0.55 6.74 -16.18
CA SER A 107 -1.03 6.89 -17.55
C SER A 107 0.08 7.25 -18.54
N ALA A 108 0.98 8.17 -18.18
CA ALA A 108 2.12 8.52 -19.02
C ALA A 108 3.06 7.32 -19.22
N TYR A 109 3.34 6.58 -18.14
CA TYR A 109 4.13 5.35 -18.20
C TYR A 109 3.49 4.32 -19.14
N ALA A 110 2.20 4.00 -18.95
CA ALA A 110 1.48 3.05 -19.78
C ALA A 110 1.50 3.46 -21.27
N PHE A 111 1.28 4.74 -21.56
CA PHE A 111 1.35 5.29 -22.92
C PHE A 111 2.74 5.12 -23.54
N ILE A 112 3.80 5.43 -22.78
CA ILE A 112 5.19 5.33 -23.26
C ILE A 112 5.55 3.87 -23.55
N VAL A 113 5.32 2.96 -22.61
CA VAL A 113 5.73 1.56 -22.78
C VAL A 113 4.93 0.87 -23.89
N SER A 114 3.63 1.18 -24.02
CA SER A 114 2.81 0.72 -25.15
C SER A 114 3.30 1.29 -26.49
N GLY A 115 3.58 2.60 -26.56
CA GLY A 115 4.09 3.24 -27.78
C GLY A 115 5.48 2.74 -28.20
N LEU A 116 6.27 2.21 -27.26
CA LEU A 116 7.56 1.57 -27.52
C LEU A 116 7.45 0.06 -27.84
N GLY A 117 6.25 -0.52 -27.79
CA GLY A 117 6.01 -1.95 -28.03
C GLY A 117 6.41 -2.87 -26.87
N PHE A 118 6.53 -2.34 -25.65
CA PHE A 118 6.78 -3.13 -24.44
C PHE A 118 5.46 -3.54 -23.77
N ASP A 119 4.63 -4.31 -24.47
CA ASP A 119 3.28 -4.67 -24.01
C ASP A 119 3.29 -5.37 -22.64
N ALA A 120 4.31 -6.20 -22.35
CA ALA A 120 4.48 -6.87 -21.06
C ALA A 120 4.69 -5.92 -19.86
N LEU A 121 4.99 -4.65 -20.11
CA LEU A 121 5.17 -3.62 -19.09
C LEU A 121 3.96 -2.70 -18.93
N VAL A 122 2.93 -2.85 -19.77
CA VAL A 122 1.68 -2.10 -19.65
C VAL A 122 0.93 -2.59 -18.39
N PRO A 123 0.56 -1.69 -17.45
CA PRO A 123 -0.22 -2.08 -16.29
C PRO A 123 -1.59 -2.63 -16.70
N GLU A 124 -1.85 -3.89 -16.34
CA GLU A 124 -3.12 -4.55 -16.58
C GLU A 124 -4.20 -4.06 -15.60
N PRO A 125 -5.46 -3.89 -16.06
CA PRO A 125 -6.60 -3.63 -15.18
C PRO A 125 -6.84 -4.79 -14.21
N LEU A 126 -7.49 -4.48 -13.07
CA LEU A 126 -7.93 -5.52 -12.15
C LEU A 126 -8.96 -6.46 -12.83
N PRO A 127 -9.02 -7.75 -12.45
CA PRO A 127 -10.02 -8.66 -12.99
C PRO A 127 -11.45 -8.22 -12.66
N ALA A 128 -12.37 -8.28 -13.63
CA ALA A 128 -13.76 -7.82 -13.46
C ALA A 128 -14.52 -8.50 -12.31
N GLY A 129 -14.22 -9.78 -12.03
CA GLY A 129 -14.83 -10.56 -10.94
C GLY A 129 -14.28 -10.25 -9.54
N LEU A 130 -13.24 -9.42 -9.42
CA LEU A 130 -12.59 -9.15 -8.13
C LEU A 130 -13.54 -8.53 -7.11
N ALA A 131 -14.45 -7.66 -7.56
CA ALA A 131 -15.44 -7.00 -6.71
C ALA A 131 -16.55 -7.94 -6.20
N GLY A 132 -16.76 -9.09 -6.86
CA GLY A 132 -17.94 -9.93 -6.67
C GLY A 132 -19.23 -9.27 -7.20
N ASP A 133 -20.38 -9.71 -6.66
CA ASP A 133 -21.71 -9.25 -7.10
C ASP A 133 -22.63 -8.89 -5.93
N GLY A 134 -23.69 -8.13 -6.25
CA GLY A 134 -24.71 -7.70 -5.29
C GLY A 134 -24.13 -6.92 -4.11
N ALA A 135 -24.52 -7.29 -2.88
CA ALA A 135 -24.06 -6.62 -1.66
C ALA A 135 -22.56 -6.82 -1.37
N VAL A 136 -21.93 -7.87 -1.92
CA VAL A 136 -20.50 -8.17 -1.71
C VAL A 136 -19.61 -7.10 -2.33
N VAL A 137 -20.07 -6.41 -3.38
CA VAL A 137 -19.32 -5.32 -4.03
C VAL A 137 -19.01 -4.19 -3.05
N ALA A 138 -19.99 -3.75 -2.27
CA ALA A 138 -19.79 -2.67 -1.30
C ALA A 138 -18.82 -3.09 -0.19
N LEU A 139 -18.94 -4.32 0.31
CA LEU A 139 -18.04 -4.85 1.32
C LEU A 139 -16.62 -5.01 0.77
N THR A 140 -16.46 -5.46 -0.47
CA THR A 140 -15.16 -5.62 -1.13
C THR A 140 -14.52 -4.26 -1.39
N ALA A 141 -15.31 -3.25 -1.79
CA ALA A 141 -14.83 -1.88 -1.92
C ALA A 141 -14.36 -1.31 -0.57
N LEU A 142 -15.02 -1.63 0.54
CA LEU A 142 -14.53 -1.24 1.87
C LEU A 142 -13.24 -1.97 2.25
N ALA A 143 -13.14 -3.28 1.96
CA ALA A 143 -11.95 -4.05 2.25
C ALA A 143 -10.74 -3.56 1.44
N LEU A 144 -10.84 -3.56 0.11
CA LEU A 144 -9.73 -3.23 -0.79
C LEU A 144 -9.50 -1.73 -0.94
N GLY A 145 -10.56 -0.93 -0.79
CA GLY A 145 -10.52 0.52 -0.97
C GLY A 145 -10.30 1.30 0.31
N ALA A 146 -10.49 0.72 1.51
CA ALA A 146 -10.25 1.43 2.77
C ALA A 146 -9.36 0.66 3.74
N TRP A 147 -9.68 -0.61 4.01
CA TRP A 147 -8.93 -1.39 4.99
C TRP A 147 -7.50 -1.68 4.54
N VAL A 148 -7.32 -2.19 3.32
CA VAL A 148 -5.99 -2.48 2.75
C VAL A 148 -5.10 -1.23 2.70
N PRO A 149 -5.53 -0.10 2.10
CA PRO A 149 -4.76 1.14 2.13
C PRO A 149 -4.38 1.60 3.55
N PHE A 150 -5.31 1.49 4.51
CA PHE A 150 -5.01 1.84 5.90
C PHE A 150 -3.87 0.98 6.47
N VAL A 151 -3.96 -0.34 6.31
CA VAL A 151 -2.96 -1.29 6.80
C VAL A 151 -1.59 -1.03 6.16
N GLU A 152 -1.56 -0.86 4.85
CA GLU A 152 -0.33 -0.62 4.11
C GLU A 152 0.31 0.72 4.47
N GLU A 153 -0.45 1.81 4.54
CA GLU A 153 0.11 3.12 4.89
C GLU A 153 0.63 3.17 6.34
N VAL A 154 -0.04 2.49 7.28
CA VAL A 154 0.48 2.35 8.65
C VAL A 154 1.82 1.62 8.66
N PHE A 155 1.95 0.53 7.89
CA PHE A 155 3.18 -0.26 7.85
C PHE A 155 4.32 0.43 7.09
N PHE A 156 4.07 0.83 5.86
CA PHE A 156 5.13 1.35 5.01
C PHE A 156 5.49 2.80 5.31
N ARG A 157 4.52 3.67 5.65
CA ARG A 157 4.77 5.11 5.87
C ARG A 157 4.96 5.38 7.35
N GLY A 158 3.99 4.94 8.15
CA GLY A 158 4.01 5.12 9.58
C GLY A 158 5.17 4.42 10.28
N PHE A 159 5.51 3.20 9.85
CA PHE A 159 6.51 2.37 10.52
C PHE A 159 7.85 2.27 9.77
N LEU A 160 7.89 1.75 8.53
CA LEU A 160 9.14 1.57 7.78
C LEU A 160 9.79 2.89 7.39
N PHE A 161 9.08 3.74 6.65
CA PHE A 161 9.59 5.04 6.21
C PHE A 161 10.02 5.90 7.40
N ALA A 162 9.18 6.05 8.42
CA ALA A 162 9.52 6.85 9.60
C ALA A 162 10.75 6.30 10.33
N GLY A 163 10.86 4.97 10.47
CA GLY A 163 12.02 4.30 11.05
C GLY A 163 13.32 4.55 10.28
N LEU A 164 13.26 4.43 8.95
CA LEU A 164 14.39 4.64 8.05
C LEU A 164 14.80 6.12 7.99
N ALA A 165 13.83 7.03 7.86
CA ALA A 165 14.07 8.46 7.78
C ALA A 165 14.68 9.01 9.07
N ALA A 166 14.23 8.53 10.24
CA ALA A 166 14.80 8.89 11.54
C ALA A 166 16.27 8.47 11.71
N ARG A 167 16.75 7.49 10.93
CA ARG A 167 18.09 6.89 11.07
C ARG A 167 19.06 7.30 9.99
N TYR A 168 18.57 7.37 8.76
CA TYR A 168 19.38 7.55 7.56
C TYR A 168 18.97 8.78 6.74
N GLY A 169 18.01 9.56 7.24
CA GLY A 169 17.52 10.76 6.59
C GLY A 169 16.43 10.51 5.55
N LEU A 170 15.79 11.60 5.14
CA LEU A 170 14.60 11.61 4.28
C LEU A 170 14.77 10.78 3.01
N TYR A 171 15.85 11.01 2.24
CA TYR A 171 16.03 10.38 0.93
C TYR A 171 16.14 8.85 1.01
N VAL A 172 16.87 8.34 2.00
CA VAL A 172 16.98 6.89 2.23
C VAL A 172 15.63 6.33 2.67
N GLY A 173 14.94 7.04 3.57
CA GLY A 173 13.58 6.69 3.99
C GLY A 173 12.64 6.54 2.79
N VAL A 174 12.54 7.57 1.95
CA VAL A 174 11.68 7.60 0.76
C VAL A 174 12.03 6.46 -0.20
N ALA A 175 13.30 6.36 -0.59
CA ALA A 175 13.74 5.41 -1.61
C ALA A 175 13.51 3.97 -1.15
N VAL A 176 13.96 3.60 0.04
CA VAL A 176 13.86 2.23 0.53
C VAL A 176 12.41 1.84 0.82
N SER A 177 11.60 2.71 1.45
CA SER A 177 10.20 2.37 1.70
C SER A 177 9.40 2.23 0.42
N ALA A 178 9.65 3.08 -0.59
CA ALA A 178 8.98 3.03 -1.88
C ALA A 178 9.37 1.79 -2.69
N VAL A 179 10.65 1.39 -2.67
CA VAL A 179 11.10 0.14 -3.30
C VAL A 179 10.42 -1.07 -2.64
N LEU A 180 10.43 -1.15 -1.31
CA LEU A 180 9.79 -2.26 -0.60
C LEU A 180 8.28 -2.31 -0.89
N PHE A 181 7.62 -1.16 -0.92
CA PHE A 181 6.20 -1.06 -1.28
C PHE A 181 5.94 -1.55 -2.71
N ALA A 182 6.76 -1.18 -3.69
CA ALA A 182 6.61 -1.65 -5.06
C ALA A 182 6.84 -3.15 -5.22
N LEU A 183 7.87 -3.71 -4.55
CA LEU A 183 8.24 -5.11 -4.72
C LEU A 183 7.21 -6.09 -4.15
N VAL A 184 6.47 -5.72 -3.10
CA VAL A 184 5.43 -6.60 -2.53
C VAL A 184 4.19 -6.75 -3.42
N HIS A 185 4.08 -5.98 -4.50
CA HIS A 185 2.97 -6.10 -5.45
C HIS A 185 3.23 -7.16 -6.54
N PHE A 186 4.43 -7.73 -6.61
CA PHE A 186 4.79 -8.88 -7.44
C PHE A 186 4.40 -8.81 -8.93
N SER A 187 4.32 -7.62 -9.52
CA SER A 187 4.00 -7.43 -10.94
C SER A 187 5.01 -6.52 -11.63
N PRO A 188 5.83 -7.04 -12.57
CA PRO A 188 6.82 -6.24 -13.29
C PRO A 188 6.24 -4.99 -13.98
N ALA A 189 5.02 -5.11 -14.52
CA ALA A 189 4.33 -4.02 -15.20
C ALA A 189 4.00 -2.83 -14.27
N THR A 190 3.79 -3.09 -12.97
CA THR A 190 3.36 -2.07 -12.01
C THR A 190 4.47 -1.61 -11.07
N ILE A 191 5.64 -2.28 -11.02
CA ILE A 191 6.75 -1.91 -10.12
C ILE A 191 7.12 -0.43 -10.25
N ILE A 192 7.29 0.09 -11.47
CA ILE A 192 7.70 1.49 -11.68
C ILE A 192 6.58 2.48 -11.27
N PRO A 193 5.33 2.35 -11.75
CA PRO A 193 4.21 3.16 -11.27
C PRO A 193 4.02 3.14 -9.75
N ILE A 194 4.09 1.95 -9.12
CA ILE A 194 3.88 1.79 -7.68
C ILE A 194 5.07 2.36 -6.89
N PHE A 195 6.30 2.25 -7.40
CA PHE A 195 7.45 2.91 -6.79
C PHE A 195 7.24 4.42 -6.74
N VAL A 196 6.84 5.05 -7.85
CA VAL A 196 6.58 6.50 -7.88
C VAL A 196 5.41 6.88 -6.98
N THR A 197 4.35 6.07 -6.96
CA THR A 197 3.24 6.22 -6.00
C THR A 197 3.74 6.17 -4.55
N GLY A 198 4.65 5.23 -4.25
CA GLY A 198 5.31 5.09 -2.97
C GLY A 198 6.12 6.31 -2.56
N VAL A 199 6.86 6.90 -3.50
CA VAL A 199 7.58 8.16 -3.30
C VAL A 199 6.61 9.29 -2.97
N LEU A 200 5.54 9.46 -3.75
CA LEU A 200 4.53 10.50 -3.52
C LEU A 200 3.89 10.37 -2.13
N PHE A 201 3.50 9.16 -1.74
CA PHE A 201 2.91 8.89 -0.43
C PHE A 201 3.89 9.17 0.72
N ALA A 202 5.15 8.77 0.59
CA ALA A 202 6.19 9.05 1.58
C ALA A 202 6.44 10.56 1.73
N LEU A 203 6.45 11.32 0.63
CA LEU A 203 6.66 12.77 0.65
C LEU A 203 5.48 13.52 1.27
N VAL A 204 4.23 13.18 0.92
CA VAL A 204 3.06 13.82 1.55
C VAL A 204 2.92 13.44 3.03
N TYR A 205 3.29 12.21 3.40
CA TYR A 205 3.38 11.81 4.80
C TYR A 205 4.50 12.56 5.53
N HIS A 206 5.66 12.77 4.91
CA HIS A 206 6.75 13.51 5.52
C HIS A 206 6.34 14.94 5.87
N THR A 207 5.72 15.65 4.93
CA THR A 207 5.33 17.06 5.10
C THR A 207 4.18 17.25 6.08
N THR A 208 3.22 16.33 6.12
CA THR A 208 2.00 16.48 6.94
C THR A 208 2.05 15.71 8.24
N ARG A 209 2.92 14.69 8.30
CA ARG A 209 3.05 13.68 9.34
C ARG A 209 1.74 12.99 9.72
N SER A 210 0.74 13.05 8.85
CA SER A 210 -0.56 12.42 8.98
C SER A 210 -0.66 11.31 7.95
N ILE A 211 -0.94 10.08 8.39
CA ILE A 211 -1.18 8.98 7.45
C ILE A 211 -2.52 9.13 6.71
N TRP A 212 -3.44 9.96 7.20
CA TRP A 212 -4.77 10.08 6.58
C TRP A 212 -4.72 10.68 5.17
N ILE A 213 -3.71 11.50 4.86
CA ILE A 213 -3.56 12.08 3.52
C ILE A 213 -3.15 11.02 2.49
N PRO A 214 -2.05 10.25 2.67
CA PRO A 214 -1.74 9.17 1.74
C PRO A 214 -2.81 8.07 1.76
N ILE A 215 -3.44 7.76 2.91
CA ILE A 215 -4.59 6.83 2.93
C ILE A 215 -5.72 7.31 2.02
N ALA A 216 -6.11 8.59 2.11
CA ALA A 216 -7.19 9.10 1.26
C ALA A 216 -6.85 9.01 -0.24
N ALA A 217 -5.62 9.36 -0.63
CA ALA A 217 -5.16 9.24 -2.01
C ALA A 217 -5.12 7.76 -2.47
N HIS A 218 -4.57 6.88 -1.64
CA HIS A 218 -4.46 5.44 -1.92
C HIS A 218 -5.84 4.78 -2.02
N SER A 219 -6.72 5.05 -1.06
CA SER A 219 -8.11 4.61 -1.08
C SER A 219 -8.84 5.02 -2.35
N ALA A 220 -8.71 6.29 -2.75
CA ALA A 220 -9.30 6.77 -3.98
C ALA A 220 -8.73 6.05 -5.22
N GLN A 221 -7.43 5.80 -5.25
CA GLN A 221 -6.79 5.05 -6.34
C GLN A 221 -7.31 3.61 -6.44
N ASN A 222 -7.42 2.90 -5.32
CA ASN A 222 -7.95 1.53 -5.30
C ASN A 222 -9.44 1.47 -5.68
N ILE A 223 -10.25 2.42 -5.20
CA ILE A 223 -11.67 2.50 -5.58
C ILE A 223 -11.81 2.79 -7.07
N LEU A 224 -11.02 3.70 -7.63
CA LEU A 224 -11.03 3.98 -9.07
C LEU A 224 -10.63 2.75 -9.89
N ALA A 225 -9.62 2.00 -9.46
CA ALA A 225 -9.21 0.76 -10.11
C ALA A 225 -10.33 -0.31 -10.09
N LEU A 226 -11.01 -0.46 -8.95
CA LEU A 226 -12.12 -1.41 -8.79
C LEU A 226 -13.36 -1.01 -9.61
N LEU A 227 -13.63 0.29 -9.73
CA LEU A 227 -14.68 0.81 -10.61
C LEU A 227 -14.31 0.58 -12.09
N ALA A 228 -13.06 0.85 -12.46
CA ALA A 228 -12.57 0.65 -13.81
C ALA A 228 -12.70 -0.82 -14.24
N SER A 229 -12.31 -1.78 -13.38
CA SER A 229 -12.44 -3.21 -13.70
C SER A 229 -13.87 -3.69 -13.96
N ARG A 230 -14.88 -2.97 -13.43
CA ARG A 230 -16.29 -3.34 -13.58
C ARG A 230 -16.98 -2.63 -14.74
N TYR A 231 -16.64 -1.36 -14.97
CA TYR A 231 -17.43 -0.49 -15.85
C TYR A 231 -16.68 -0.01 -17.10
N VAL A 232 -15.36 -0.16 -17.15
CA VAL A 232 -14.58 0.17 -18.35
C VAL A 232 -14.44 -1.10 -19.17
N PRO A 233 -15.04 -1.17 -20.38
CA PRO A 233 -14.84 -2.30 -21.28
C PRO A 233 -13.36 -2.40 -21.63
N LEU A 234 -12.78 -3.59 -21.52
CA LEU A 234 -11.49 -3.86 -22.15
C LEU A 234 -11.71 -3.90 -23.67
N PRO A 235 -10.83 -3.27 -24.46
CA PRO A 235 -10.89 -3.32 -25.92
C PRO A 235 -10.73 -4.75 -26.47
#